data_AF-A0A316EJI1-F1
#
_entry.id   AF-A0A316EJI1-F1
#
_cell.length_a   1.000
_cell.length_b   1.000
_cell.length_c   1.000
_cell.angle_alpha   90.00
_cell.angle_beta   90.00
_cell.angle_gamma   90.00
#
_symmetry.space_group_name_H-M   'P 1'
#
loop_
_entity.id
_entity.type
_entity.pdbx_description
1 polymer ?
#
loop_
_entity_poly.entity_id
_entity_poly.type
_entity_poly.pdbx_seq_one_letter_code
_entity_poly.pdbx_strand_id
1 'polypeptide(L)'
;MSSRNTATFTVPAPLWDTDPVLDALAARDIAQLFRLVQRETKVSQSHLGVATGLSQAQVSEIISGSRRVSSIDVLTRIASGLGMPSRARITLLLGERNRTSAPVAFAASSAEQQATEQELTARYGDVEAVYPSRSEFTSRMPPHDLFDNATDIRAVGLSLNLICQQYADSQLAHLAQNGAHLRLLFLDPAGNAIRQREIEEDMTAGTLGALTTLNLQGVLRVRDRLPADIRDRIEVATYDQTIRANITLINDSLCIAQHYLPHARGVESPTMVIKKRWPAAGLYHVFKRTFDELWSGGQPR
;
A
#
# COMPACT_ATOMS: atom_id res chain seq x y z
N MET A 1 -34.61 24.52 -43.24
CA MET A 1 -34.02 23.57 -42.27
C MET A 1 -33.40 22.43 -43.06
N SER A 2 -32.11 22.52 -43.37
CA SER A 2 -31.42 21.51 -44.18
C SER A 2 -30.77 20.48 -43.27
N SER A 3 -31.29 19.26 -43.28
CA SER A 3 -30.65 18.09 -42.69
C SER A 3 -29.34 17.80 -43.43
N ARG A 4 -28.22 18.25 -42.85
CA ARG A 4 -26.89 17.77 -43.26
C ARG A 4 -26.79 16.32 -42.82
N ASN A 5 -26.97 15.42 -43.78
CA ASN A 5 -26.72 14.00 -43.66
C ASN A 5 -25.21 13.81 -43.39
N THR A 6 -24.79 13.83 -42.13
CA THR A 6 -23.42 13.47 -41.73
C THR A 6 -23.24 11.99 -41.98
N ALA A 7 -22.64 11.68 -43.14
CA ALA A 7 -22.16 10.34 -43.45
C ALA A 7 -21.29 9.86 -42.29
N THR A 8 -21.85 8.97 -41.47
CA THR A 8 -21.20 8.44 -40.28
C THR A 8 -20.22 7.40 -40.77
N PHE A 9 -18.94 7.75 -40.86
CA PHE A 9 -17.91 6.76 -41.14
C PHE A 9 -17.65 5.95 -39.87
N THR A 10 -17.43 4.65 -40.04
CA THR A 10 -17.03 3.76 -38.95
C THR A 10 -15.64 3.22 -39.27
N VAL A 11 -14.74 3.23 -38.29
CA VAL A 11 -13.43 2.60 -38.45
C VAL A 11 -13.61 1.09 -38.40
N PRO A 12 -13.21 0.32 -39.45
CA PRO A 12 -13.37 -1.13 -39.47
C PRO A 12 -12.68 -1.77 -38.28
N ALA A 13 -13.37 -2.69 -37.60
CA ALA A 13 -12.83 -3.38 -36.42
C ALA A 13 -11.43 -4.00 -36.65
N PRO A 14 -11.14 -4.67 -37.80
CA PRO A 14 -9.84 -5.27 -38.05
C PRO A 14 -8.69 -4.26 -38.12
N LEU A 15 -8.96 -2.99 -38.44
CA LEU A 15 -7.93 -1.96 -38.57
C LEU A 15 -7.20 -1.71 -37.24
N TRP A 16 -7.93 -1.80 -36.11
CA TRP A 16 -7.40 -1.55 -34.77
C TRP A 16 -6.34 -2.55 -34.32
N ASP A 17 -6.35 -3.75 -34.90
CA ASP A 17 -5.42 -4.83 -34.56
C ASP A 17 -4.24 -4.91 -35.55
N THR A 18 -4.17 -4.02 -36.55
CA THR A 18 -3.05 -4.01 -37.49
C THR A 18 -1.79 -3.43 -36.85
N ASP A 19 -0.65 -4.03 -37.16
CA ASP A 19 0.66 -3.58 -36.68
C ASP A 19 0.92 -2.08 -36.88
N PRO A 20 0.63 -1.46 -38.05
CA PRO A 20 0.83 -0.03 -38.24
C PRO A 20 -0.04 0.85 -37.32
N VAL A 21 -1.25 0.41 -36.98
CA VAL A 21 -2.12 1.16 -36.06
C VAL A 21 -1.63 1.00 -34.64
N LEU A 22 -1.29 -0.21 -34.22
CA LEU A 22 -0.75 -0.46 -32.89
C LEU A 22 0.56 0.30 -32.65
N ASP A 23 1.45 0.38 -33.65
CA ASP A 23 2.69 1.15 -33.58
C ASP A 23 2.41 2.66 -33.47
N ALA A 24 1.46 3.18 -34.26
CA ALA A 24 1.05 4.58 -34.17
C ALA A 24 0.42 4.90 -32.80
N LEU A 25 -0.40 4.01 -32.26
CA LEU A 25 -1.01 4.18 -30.93
C LEU A 25 0.06 4.15 -29.83
N ALA A 26 0.98 3.17 -29.86
CA ALA A 26 2.04 3.04 -28.86
C ALA A 26 2.98 4.26 -28.86
N ALA A 27 3.31 4.79 -30.04
CA ALA A 27 4.11 6.01 -30.17
C ALA A 27 3.32 7.31 -29.94
N ARG A 28 1.99 7.22 -29.71
CA ARG A 28 1.04 8.36 -29.69
C ARG A 28 1.14 9.25 -30.93
N ASP A 29 1.45 8.65 -32.08
CA ASP A 29 1.51 9.31 -33.37
C ASP A 29 0.10 9.45 -33.96
N ILE A 30 -0.61 10.51 -33.53
CA ILE A 30 -1.95 10.82 -34.01
C ILE A 30 -1.95 11.19 -35.50
N ALA A 31 -0.85 11.75 -36.02
CA ALA A 31 -0.74 12.06 -37.44
C ALA A 31 -0.79 10.77 -38.27
N GLN A 32 -0.02 9.77 -37.87
CA GLN A 32 -0.02 8.47 -38.51
C GLN A 32 -1.35 7.73 -38.33
N LEU A 33 -1.95 7.78 -37.13
CA LEU A 33 -3.28 7.20 -36.89
C LEU A 33 -4.34 7.80 -37.84
N PHE A 34 -4.39 9.13 -37.99
CA PHE A 34 -5.32 9.78 -38.91
C PHE A 34 -5.08 9.38 -40.37
N ARG A 35 -3.83 9.29 -40.83
CA ARG A 35 -3.52 8.83 -42.19
C ARG A 35 -4.00 7.39 -42.42
N LEU A 36 -3.80 6.50 -41.45
CA LEU A 36 -4.27 5.10 -41.52
C LEU A 36 -5.79 5.04 -41.59
N VAL A 37 -6.50 5.78 -40.74
CA VAL A 37 -7.97 5.85 -40.76
C VAL A 37 -8.49 6.43 -42.09
N GLN A 38 -7.87 7.49 -42.62
CA GLN A 38 -8.27 8.08 -43.90
C GLN A 38 -8.03 7.15 -45.07
N ARG A 39 -6.93 6.38 -45.05
CA ARG A 39 -6.62 5.43 -46.12
C ARG A 39 -7.70 4.35 -46.24
N GLU A 40 -8.14 3.81 -45.10
CA GLU A 40 -9.13 2.74 -45.05
C GLU A 40 -10.57 3.22 -45.23
N THR A 41 -10.94 4.36 -44.63
CA THR A 41 -12.34 4.82 -44.61
C THR A 41 -12.65 5.90 -45.65
N LYS A 42 -11.62 6.45 -46.31
CA LYS A 42 -11.71 7.60 -47.23
C LYS A 42 -12.35 8.85 -46.60
N VAL A 43 -12.37 8.95 -45.27
CA VAL A 43 -12.95 10.09 -44.55
C VAL A 43 -12.17 11.39 -44.82
N SER A 44 -12.90 12.49 -45.02
CA SER A 44 -12.30 13.82 -45.15
C SER A 44 -11.82 14.35 -43.80
N GLN A 45 -10.85 15.28 -43.82
CA GLN A 45 -10.36 15.92 -42.58
C GLN A 45 -11.47 16.68 -41.83
N SER A 46 -12.44 17.24 -42.57
CA SER A 46 -13.60 17.91 -41.99
C SER A 46 -14.47 16.95 -41.18
N HIS A 47 -14.77 15.77 -41.73
CA HIS A 47 -15.53 14.74 -41.02
C HIS A 47 -14.74 14.14 -39.85
N LEU A 48 -13.42 13.95 -39.99
CA LEU A 48 -12.53 13.57 -38.89
C LEU A 48 -12.58 14.60 -37.74
N GLY A 49 -12.58 15.89 -38.09
CA GLY A 49 -12.71 16.97 -37.12
C GLY A 49 -14.00 16.87 -36.33
N VAL A 50 -15.14 16.78 -37.03
CA VAL A 50 -16.46 16.62 -36.40
C VAL A 50 -16.50 15.40 -35.47
N ALA A 51 -16.00 14.25 -35.91
CA ALA A 51 -16.00 13.03 -35.11
C ALA A 51 -15.14 13.15 -33.84
N THR A 52 -13.96 13.76 -33.95
CA THR A 52 -12.98 13.86 -32.85
C THR A 52 -13.06 15.15 -32.04
N GLY A 53 -14.06 16.00 -32.32
CA GLY A 53 -14.24 17.32 -31.72
C GLY A 53 -13.11 18.33 -32.05
N LEU A 54 -12.36 18.09 -33.12
CA LEU A 54 -11.30 18.97 -33.63
C LEU A 54 -11.85 19.85 -34.77
N SER A 55 -11.24 21.01 -35.01
CA SER A 55 -11.50 21.75 -36.25
C SER A 55 -10.77 21.09 -37.43
N GLN A 56 -11.24 21.31 -38.65
CA GLN A 56 -10.56 20.79 -39.84
C GLN A 56 -9.12 21.31 -39.97
N ALA A 57 -8.88 22.59 -39.60
CA ALA A 57 -7.54 23.17 -39.57
C ALA A 57 -6.63 22.43 -38.56
N GLN A 58 -7.13 22.11 -37.37
CA GLN A 58 -6.38 21.34 -36.37
C GLN A 58 -6.05 19.93 -36.85
N VAL A 59 -6.99 19.25 -37.52
CA VAL A 59 -6.73 17.93 -38.12
C VAL A 59 -5.64 18.02 -39.20
N SER A 60 -5.66 19.08 -40.03
CA SER A 60 -4.63 19.32 -41.03
C SER A 60 -3.25 19.57 -40.42
N GLU A 61 -3.15 20.41 -39.39
CA GLU A 61 -1.91 20.68 -38.64
C GLU A 61 -1.33 19.41 -37.99
N ILE A 62 -2.20 18.54 -37.48
CA ILE A 62 -1.78 17.25 -36.91
C ILE A 62 -1.23 16.35 -38.02
N ILE A 63 -1.94 16.20 -39.14
CA ILE A 63 -1.53 15.33 -40.25
C ILE A 63 -0.25 15.83 -40.92
N SER A 64 -0.03 17.14 -41.03
CA SER A 64 1.20 17.72 -41.56
C SER A 64 2.37 17.62 -40.58
N GLY A 65 2.09 17.34 -39.30
CA GLY A 65 3.08 17.24 -38.24
C GLY A 65 3.47 18.59 -37.62
N SER A 66 2.84 19.70 -38.03
CA SER A 66 3.08 21.02 -37.43
C SER A 66 2.51 21.13 -36.01
N ARG A 67 1.59 20.24 -35.63
CA ARG A 67 1.00 20.16 -34.29
C ARG A 67 1.01 18.75 -33.74
N ARG A 68 1.55 18.58 -32.53
CA ARG A 68 1.47 17.32 -31.77
C ARG A 68 0.33 17.36 -30.76
N VAL A 69 -0.29 16.20 -30.52
CA VAL A 69 -1.33 16.04 -29.49
C VAL A 69 -0.69 15.44 -28.24
N SER A 70 -0.60 16.21 -27.17
CA SER A 70 -0.04 15.77 -25.88
C SER A 70 -1.07 15.70 -24.75
N SER A 71 -2.19 16.42 -24.86
CA SER A 71 -3.22 16.47 -23.82
C SER A 71 -4.06 15.18 -23.80
N ILE A 72 -4.21 14.62 -22.60
CA ILE A 72 -5.04 13.45 -22.32
C ILE A 72 -6.51 13.67 -22.71
N ASP A 73 -7.03 14.88 -22.52
CA ASP A 73 -8.42 15.21 -22.86
C ASP A 73 -8.65 15.14 -24.37
N VAL A 74 -7.68 15.63 -25.14
CA VAL A 74 -7.73 15.59 -26.61
C VAL A 74 -7.61 14.15 -27.11
N LEU A 75 -6.71 13.35 -26.54
CA LEU A 75 -6.58 11.93 -26.87
C LEU A 75 -7.87 11.16 -26.57
N THR A 76 -8.51 11.43 -25.43
CA THR A 76 -9.78 10.78 -25.03
C THR A 76 -10.92 11.15 -25.97
N ARG A 77 -10.98 12.41 -26.42
CA ARG A 77 -11.96 12.87 -27.40
C ARG A 77 -11.75 12.24 -28.78
N ILE A 78 -10.50 12.10 -29.23
CA ILE A 78 -10.16 11.39 -30.46
C ILE A 78 -10.55 9.92 -30.37
N ALA A 79 -10.19 9.24 -29.28
CA ALA A 79 -10.51 7.83 -29.07
C ALA A 79 -12.02 7.56 -29.07
N SER A 80 -12.79 8.40 -28.38
CA SER A 80 -14.25 8.32 -28.37
C SER A 80 -14.85 8.64 -29.74
N GLY A 81 -14.34 9.68 -30.42
CA GLY A 81 -14.79 10.09 -31.75
C GLY A 81 -14.59 9.05 -32.84
N LEU A 82 -13.52 8.25 -32.75
CA LEU A 82 -13.23 7.18 -33.70
C LEU A 82 -13.90 5.84 -33.36
N GLY A 83 -14.65 5.76 -32.25
CA GLY A 83 -15.21 4.49 -31.77
C GLY A 83 -14.13 3.47 -31.39
N MET A 84 -12.99 3.94 -30.87
CA MET A 84 -11.82 3.12 -30.61
C MET A 84 -12.12 2.01 -29.57
N PRO A 85 -11.83 0.73 -29.86
CA PRO A 85 -12.01 -0.39 -28.92
C PRO A 85 -11.09 -0.28 -27.69
N SER A 86 -11.48 -0.93 -26.58
CA SER A 86 -10.75 -0.87 -25.31
C SER A 86 -9.26 -1.23 -25.44
N ARG A 87 -8.93 -2.26 -26.24
CA ARG A 87 -7.52 -2.67 -26.47
C ARG A 87 -6.70 -1.55 -27.11
N ALA A 88 -7.20 -0.93 -28.18
CA ALA A 88 -6.53 0.18 -28.84
C ALA A 88 -6.43 1.43 -27.95
N ARG A 89 -7.44 1.70 -27.10
CA ARG A 89 -7.38 2.79 -26.10
C ARG A 89 -6.26 2.56 -25.09
N ILE A 90 -6.11 1.34 -24.59
CA ILE A 90 -5.05 0.98 -23.65
C ILE A 90 -3.68 1.21 -24.30
N THR A 91 -3.47 0.77 -25.54
CA THR A 91 -2.22 1.01 -26.28
C THR A 91 -1.92 2.50 -26.45
N LEU A 92 -2.91 3.31 -26.82
CA LEU A 92 -2.75 4.76 -26.96
C LEU A 92 -2.36 5.46 -25.66
N LEU A 93 -3.03 5.10 -24.57
CA LEU A 93 -2.88 5.77 -23.28
C LEU A 93 -1.65 5.32 -22.51
N LEU A 94 -1.30 4.03 -22.57
CA LEU A 94 -0.15 3.48 -21.86
C LEU A 94 1.15 3.50 -22.68
N GLY A 95 1.06 3.58 -24.01
CA GLY A 95 2.23 3.59 -24.90
C GLY A 95 2.89 2.20 -25.08
N GLU A 96 2.26 1.14 -24.59
CA GLU A 96 2.79 -0.22 -24.65
C GLU A 96 2.06 -1.04 -25.72
N ARG A 97 2.82 -1.62 -26.65
CA ARG A 97 2.34 -2.63 -27.60
C ARG A 97 2.18 -3.95 -26.87
N ASN A 98 1.19 -4.04 -25.98
CA ASN A 98 0.94 -5.26 -25.24
C ASN A 98 0.38 -6.30 -26.22
N ARG A 99 1.22 -7.23 -26.68
CA ARG A 99 0.76 -8.46 -27.35
C ARG A 99 0.16 -9.40 -26.29
N THR A 100 -0.86 -8.93 -25.58
CA THR A 100 -1.65 -9.81 -24.73
C THR A 100 -2.54 -10.64 -25.65
N SER A 101 -2.18 -11.92 -25.75
CA SER A 101 -3.04 -13.03 -26.14
C SER A 101 -4.48 -12.80 -25.69
N ALA A 102 -5.43 -13.25 -26.50
CA ALA A 102 -6.87 -13.20 -26.28
C ALA A 102 -7.28 -13.45 -24.81
N PRO A 103 -8.43 -12.91 -24.36
CA PRO A 103 -8.92 -13.20 -23.01
C PRO A 103 -9.06 -14.72 -22.89
N VAL A 104 -8.29 -15.31 -21.98
CA VAL A 104 -8.50 -16.71 -21.60
C VAL A 104 -9.90 -16.72 -21.02
N ALA A 105 -10.84 -17.33 -21.75
CA ALA A 105 -12.15 -17.62 -21.22
C ALA A 105 -11.93 -18.38 -19.91
N PHE A 106 -12.47 -17.84 -18.81
CA PHE A 106 -12.48 -18.46 -17.50
C PHE A 106 -13.30 -19.76 -17.59
N ALA A 107 -12.65 -20.80 -18.08
CA ALA A 107 -13.09 -22.18 -18.09
C ALA A 107 -11.83 -23.06 -18.02
N ALA A 108 -10.92 -22.74 -17.09
CA ALA A 108 -9.83 -23.61 -16.71
C ALA A 108 -10.22 -24.30 -15.39
N SER A 109 -9.99 -25.61 -15.36
CA SER A 109 -10.47 -26.54 -14.34
C SER A 109 -10.13 -26.10 -12.91
N SER A 110 -11.04 -26.40 -11.98
CA SER A 110 -10.91 -26.14 -10.54
C SER A 110 -9.58 -26.61 -9.90
N ALA A 111 -8.88 -27.56 -10.52
CA ALA A 111 -7.59 -28.06 -10.04
C ALA A 111 -6.43 -27.09 -10.32
N GLU A 112 -6.40 -26.44 -11.48
CA GLU A 112 -5.37 -25.44 -11.82
C GLU A 112 -5.57 -24.15 -11.01
N GLN A 113 -6.83 -23.78 -10.72
CA GLN A 113 -7.15 -22.67 -9.82
C GLN A 113 -6.69 -22.94 -8.39
N GLN A 114 -6.92 -24.15 -7.85
CA GLN A 114 -6.42 -24.55 -6.53
C GLN A 114 -4.90 -24.57 -6.43
N ALA A 115 -4.19 -25.03 -7.48
CA ALA A 115 -2.74 -25.01 -7.53
C ALA A 115 -2.19 -23.57 -7.61
N THR A 116 -2.83 -22.70 -8.39
CA THR A 116 -2.45 -21.28 -8.51
C THR A 116 -2.72 -20.52 -7.20
N GLU A 117 -3.83 -20.82 -6.51
CA GLU A 117 -4.18 -20.24 -5.21
C GLU A 117 -3.24 -20.72 -4.09
N GLN A 118 -2.80 -21.98 -4.13
CA GLN A 118 -1.73 -22.49 -3.25
C GLN A 118 -0.38 -21.84 -3.53
N GLU A 119 -0.02 -21.61 -4.80
CA GLU A 119 1.20 -20.86 -5.17
C GLU A 119 1.12 -19.37 -4.80
N LEU A 120 -0.05 -18.72 -4.92
CA LEU A 120 -0.29 -17.34 -4.48
C LEU A 120 -0.25 -17.24 -2.95
N THR A 121 -0.83 -18.20 -2.24
CA THR A 121 -0.75 -18.33 -0.78
C THR A 121 0.67 -18.64 -0.32
N ALA A 122 1.48 -19.31 -1.13
CA ALA A 122 2.91 -19.47 -0.89
C ALA A 122 3.72 -18.19 -1.18
N ARG A 123 3.24 -17.30 -2.09
CA ARG A 123 3.89 -16.03 -2.46
C ARG A 123 3.64 -14.87 -1.50
N TYR A 124 2.49 -14.83 -0.81
CA TYR A 124 2.15 -13.81 0.20
C TYR A 124 2.06 -14.39 1.64
N GLY A 125 2.67 -15.57 1.83
CA GLY A 125 2.28 -16.55 2.84
C GLY A 125 2.80 -16.39 4.26
N ASP A 126 3.27 -15.22 4.68
CA ASP A 126 3.68 -14.96 6.06
C ASP A 126 2.71 -14.04 6.82
N VAL A 127 1.72 -13.45 6.16
CA VAL A 127 0.55 -12.84 6.84
C VAL A 127 -0.44 -13.94 7.19
N GLU A 128 -0.62 -14.20 8.49
CA GLU A 128 -1.57 -15.19 8.99
C GLU A 128 -2.99 -14.62 9.10
N ALA A 129 -3.10 -13.35 9.53
CA ALA A 129 -4.39 -12.69 9.68
C ALA A 129 -4.27 -11.18 9.49
N VAL A 130 -5.35 -10.55 9.04
CA VAL A 130 -5.51 -9.10 9.02
C VAL A 130 -6.81 -8.76 9.71
N TYR A 131 -6.74 -7.87 10.69
CA TYR A 131 -7.89 -7.34 11.40
C TYR A 131 -8.10 -5.88 11.01
N PRO A 132 -9.33 -5.48 10.62
CA PRO A 132 -9.66 -4.10 10.28
C PRO A 132 -9.39 -3.07 11.39
N SER A 133 -9.42 -3.49 12.66
CA SER A 133 -9.20 -2.60 13.81
C SER A 133 -8.37 -3.28 14.90
N ARG A 134 -7.75 -2.48 15.79
CA ARG A 134 -7.04 -3.02 16.96
C ARG A 134 -7.99 -3.67 17.96
N SER A 135 -9.21 -3.15 18.09
CA SER A 135 -10.23 -3.73 18.98
C SER A 135 -10.63 -5.14 18.54
N GLU A 136 -10.80 -5.37 17.23
CA GLU A 136 -11.10 -6.70 16.71
C GLU A 136 -9.93 -7.66 16.88
N PHE A 137 -8.71 -7.18 16.62
CA PHE A 137 -7.49 -7.94 16.90
C PHE A 137 -7.40 -8.38 18.36
N THR A 138 -7.48 -7.46 19.32
CA THR A 138 -7.38 -7.77 20.76
C THR A 138 -8.51 -8.70 21.23
N SER A 139 -9.69 -8.63 20.63
CA SER A 139 -10.80 -9.56 20.92
C SER A 139 -10.51 -11.00 20.46
N ARG A 140 -9.81 -11.15 19.34
CA ARG A 140 -9.48 -12.45 18.73
C ARG A 140 -8.15 -13.04 19.20
N MET A 141 -7.21 -12.18 19.56
CA MET A 141 -5.87 -12.52 20.06
C MET A 141 -5.58 -11.65 21.29
N PRO A 142 -6.14 -11.99 22.46
CA PRO A 142 -5.92 -11.23 23.67
C PRO A 142 -4.45 -11.29 24.13
N PRO A 143 -3.96 -10.31 24.91
CA PRO A 143 -2.55 -10.23 25.30
C PRO A 143 -1.99 -11.46 26.02
N HIS A 144 -2.80 -12.18 26.78
CA HIS A 144 -2.35 -13.40 27.46
C HIS A 144 -1.98 -14.52 26.47
N ASP A 145 -2.74 -14.66 25.37
CA ASP A 145 -2.40 -15.61 24.30
C ASP A 145 -1.11 -15.23 23.58
N LEU A 146 -0.78 -13.93 23.53
CA LEU A 146 0.43 -13.43 22.90
C LEU A 146 1.66 -13.53 23.81
N PHE A 147 1.51 -13.25 25.11
CA PHE A 147 2.65 -12.94 25.97
C PHE A 147 2.93 -13.96 27.07
N ASP A 148 1.96 -14.75 27.56
CA ASP A 148 2.16 -15.59 28.76
C ASP A 148 3.30 -16.62 28.61
N ASN A 149 3.61 -17.02 27.39
CA ASN A 149 4.69 -17.94 27.06
C ASN A 149 5.82 -17.28 26.24
N ALA A 150 5.91 -15.96 26.26
CA ALA A 150 6.95 -15.23 25.55
C ALA A 150 8.29 -15.31 26.29
N THR A 151 9.35 -15.64 25.55
CA THR A 151 10.75 -15.63 26.00
C THR A 151 11.53 -14.45 25.44
N ASP A 152 11.09 -13.87 24.32
CA ASP A 152 11.62 -12.65 23.71
C ASP A 152 10.45 -11.76 23.28
N ILE A 153 10.41 -10.53 23.77
CA ILE A 153 9.47 -9.49 23.32
C ILE A 153 10.27 -8.28 22.88
N ARG A 154 10.08 -7.86 21.64
CA ARG A 154 10.63 -6.61 21.10
C ARG A 154 9.48 -5.77 20.61
N ALA A 155 9.29 -4.58 21.19
CA ALA A 155 8.19 -3.72 20.80
C ALA A 155 8.68 -2.30 20.52
N VAL A 156 8.20 -1.70 19.44
CA VAL A 156 8.44 -0.30 19.08
C VAL A 156 7.14 0.37 18.67
N GLY A 157 6.89 1.57 19.17
CA GLY A 157 5.73 2.36 18.79
C GLY A 157 5.52 3.53 19.74
N LEU A 158 4.36 4.19 19.59
CA LEU A 158 4.01 5.41 20.32
C LEU A 158 4.01 5.19 21.85
N SER A 159 3.02 4.46 22.37
CA SER A 159 2.86 4.23 23.82
C SER A 159 2.87 2.75 24.22
N LEU A 160 3.07 1.83 23.27
CA LEU A 160 3.05 0.37 23.50
C LEU A 160 1.81 -0.13 24.28
N ASN A 161 0.63 0.41 23.97
CA ASN A 161 -0.63 0.16 24.73
C ASN A 161 -0.99 -1.32 24.87
N LEU A 162 -0.68 -2.15 23.87
CA LEU A 162 -0.93 -3.60 23.91
C LEU A 162 -0.26 -4.26 25.13
N ILE A 163 0.95 -3.81 25.48
CA ILE A 163 1.69 -4.28 26.66
C ILE A 163 1.26 -3.49 27.89
N CYS A 164 1.24 -2.16 27.82
CA CYS A 164 1.14 -1.32 29.03
C CYS A 164 -0.27 -1.18 29.61
N GLN A 165 -1.32 -1.33 28.80
CA GLN A 165 -2.70 -1.13 29.24
C GLN A 165 -3.52 -2.41 29.28
N GLN A 166 -3.13 -3.40 28.47
CA GLN A 166 -3.90 -4.63 28.30
C GLN A 166 -3.20 -5.86 28.89
N TYR A 167 -1.96 -5.70 29.36
CA TYR A 167 -1.21 -6.73 30.08
C TYR A 167 -0.83 -6.22 31.48
N ALA A 168 -0.97 -7.07 32.50
CA ALA A 168 -0.79 -6.64 33.88
C ALA A 168 0.70 -6.49 34.25
N ASP A 169 1.04 -5.45 35.01
CA ASP A 169 2.40 -5.21 35.54
C ASP A 169 3.00 -6.43 36.25
N SER A 170 2.17 -7.17 37.01
CA SER A 170 2.58 -8.39 37.70
C SER A 170 2.94 -9.53 36.74
N GLN A 171 2.23 -9.64 35.61
CA GLN A 171 2.53 -10.62 34.57
C GLN A 171 3.79 -10.24 33.79
N LEU A 172 3.99 -8.96 33.51
CA LEU A 172 5.22 -8.46 32.91
C LEU A 172 6.45 -8.77 33.78
N ALA A 173 6.34 -8.56 35.10
CA ALA A 173 7.37 -8.94 36.06
C ALA A 173 7.62 -10.45 36.08
N HIS A 174 6.54 -11.24 36.05
CA HIS A 174 6.60 -12.71 36.05
C HIS A 174 7.30 -13.26 34.79
N LEU A 175 7.03 -12.70 33.61
CA LEU A 175 7.76 -13.05 32.38
C LEU A 175 9.26 -12.82 32.54
N ALA A 176 9.66 -11.64 33.00
CA ALA A 176 11.07 -11.32 33.23
C ALA A 176 11.69 -12.27 34.27
N GLN A 177 10.99 -12.59 35.36
CA GLN A 177 11.47 -13.57 36.36
C GLN A 177 11.68 -14.97 35.77
N ASN A 178 10.79 -15.39 34.86
CA ASN A 178 10.88 -16.67 34.16
C ASN A 178 11.88 -16.71 33.00
N GLY A 179 12.67 -15.64 32.81
CA GLY A 179 13.76 -15.62 31.83
C GLY A 179 13.43 -14.94 30.52
N ALA A 180 12.24 -14.33 30.38
CA ALA A 180 11.92 -13.56 29.19
C ALA A 180 12.75 -12.29 29.10
N HIS A 181 13.20 -11.94 27.89
CA HIS A 181 13.86 -10.68 27.60
C HIS A 181 12.90 -9.74 26.86
N LEU A 182 12.86 -8.48 27.29
CA LEU A 182 11.96 -7.47 26.79
C LEU A 182 12.77 -6.24 26.37
N ARG A 183 12.61 -5.80 25.12
CA ARG A 183 13.16 -4.56 24.58
C ARG A 183 12.03 -3.67 24.11
N LEU A 184 11.79 -2.59 24.85
CA LEU A 184 10.62 -1.74 24.71
C LEU A 184 11.03 -0.33 24.30
N LEU A 185 10.71 0.05 23.07
CA LEU A 185 11.09 1.31 22.46
C LEU A 185 9.87 2.22 22.30
N PHE A 186 9.81 3.25 23.12
CA PHE A 186 8.71 4.22 23.15
C PHE A 186 9.01 5.43 22.28
N LEU A 187 8.00 6.05 21.70
CA LEU A 187 8.18 7.39 21.14
C LEU A 187 8.49 8.36 22.28
N ASP A 188 9.43 9.28 22.09
CA ASP A 188 9.75 10.28 23.10
C ASP A 188 8.51 11.14 23.41
N PRO A 189 7.97 11.12 24.64
CA PRO A 189 6.78 11.88 25.01
C PRO A 189 6.98 13.39 24.92
N ALA A 190 8.22 13.87 24.89
CA ALA A 190 8.58 15.28 24.68
C ALA A 190 9.10 15.56 23.25
N GLY A 191 9.10 14.56 22.37
CA GLY A 191 9.65 14.62 21.01
C GLY A 191 8.81 15.44 20.02
N ASN A 192 9.38 15.71 18.85
CA ASN A 192 8.67 16.35 17.74
C ASN A 192 7.66 15.40 17.09
N ALA A 193 7.99 14.12 16.98
CA ALA A 193 7.16 13.14 16.30
C ALA A 193 5.81 12.91 17.01
N ILE A 194 5.79 12.94 18.35
CA ILE A 194 4.53 12.79 19.09
C ILE A 194 3.63 14.02 18.93
N ARG A 195 4.21 15.22 18.93
CA ARG A 195 3.48 16.47 18.64
C ARG A 195 2.89 16.45 17.25
N GLN A 196 3.66 15.99 16.26
CA GLN A 196 3.17 15.85 14.89
C GLN A 196 2.00 14.87 14.82
N ARG A 197 2.08 13.75 15.57
CA ARG A 197 0.99 12.78 15.61
C ARG A 197 -0.28 13.31 16.27
N GLU A 198 -0.16 14.12 17.33
CA GLU A 198 -1.31 14.77 17.95
C GLU A 198 -2.04 15.68 16.95
N ILE A 199 -1.29 16.41 16.12
CA ILE A 199 -1.86 17.23 15.05
C ILE A 199 -2.57 16.36 14.00
N GLU A 200 -1.99 15.23 13.60
CA GLU A 200 -2.59 14.33 12.61
C GLU A 200 -3.90 13.66 13.08
N GLU A 201 -4.03 13.42 14.38
CA GLU A 201 -5.23 12.81 15.00
C GLU A 201 -6.23 13.85 15.53
N ASP A 202 -6.04 15.14 15.23
CA ASP A 202 -6.85 16.26 15.75
C ASP A 202 -7.00 16.23 17.29
N MET A 203 -5.92 15.80 17.97
CA MET A 203 -5.89 15.66 19.43
C MET A 203 -5.42 16.95 20.11
N THR A 204 -5.91 17.19 21.33
CA THR A 204 -5.39 18.26 22.18
C THR A 204 -3.90 18.03 22.46
N ALA A 205 -3.09 19.07 22.27
CA ALA A 205 -1.65 19.01 22.49
C ALA A 205 -1.29 18.48 23.89
N GLY A 206 -0.33 17.56 23.96
CA GLY A 206 0.13 16.91 25.18
C GLY A 206 -0.68 15.69 25.62
N THR A 207 -1.80 15.37 24.98
CA THR A 207 -2.63 14.20 25.35
C THR A 207 -1.90 12.88 25.11
N LEU A 208 -1.30 12.70 23.93
CA LEU A 208 -0.52 11.50 23.61
C LEU A 208 0.80 11.49 24.39
N GLY A 209 1.41 12.66 24.59
CA GLY A 209 2.60 12.83 25.43
C GLY A 209 2.38 12.34 26.88
N ALA A 210 1.28 12.76 27.49
CA ALA A 210 0.92 12.35 28.84
C ALA A 210 0.65 10.84 28.94
N LEU A 211 -0.12 10.28 27.99
CA LEU A 211 -0.38 8.84 27.93
C LEU A 211 0.90 8.01 27.82
N THR A 212 1.79 8.44 26.93
CA THR A 212 3.08 7.78 26.68
C THR A 212 3.98 7.86 27.91
N THR A 213 3.99 9.00 28.59
CA THR A 213 4.73 9.18 29.86
C THR A 213 4.24 8.21 30.92
N LEU A 214 2.91 8.06 31.09
CA LEU A 214 2.32 7.13 32.06
C LEU A 214 2.71 5.68 31.77
N ASN A 215 2.57 5.23 30.52
CA ASN A 215 2.94 3.86 30.13
C ASN A 215 4.44 3.60 30.31
N LEU A 216 5.30 4.55 29.89
CA LEU A 216 6.74 4.48 30.07
C LEU A 216 7.12 4.33 31.55
N GLN A 217 6.56 5.18 32.43
CA GLN A 217 6.80 5.11 33.87
C GLN A 217 6.29 3.80 34.49
N GLY A 218 5.19 3.25 34.00
CA GLY A 218 4.68 1.95 34.43
C GLY A 218 5.70 0.84 34.21
N VAL A 219 6.23 0.74 33.00
CA VAL A 219 7.26 -0.26 32.65
C VAL A 219 8.55 -0.06 33.44
N LEU A 220 9.03 1.17 33.58
CA LEU A 220 10.22 1.48 34.37
C LEU A 220 10.03 1.07 35.84
N ARG A 221 8.84 1.29 36.42
CA ARG A 221 8.51 0.85 37.78
C ARG A 221 8.55 -0.68 37.92
N VAL A 222 8.06 -1.41 36.91
CA VAL A 222 8.14 -2.89 36.90
C VAL A 222 9.60 -3.33 36.88
N ARG A 223 10.40 -2.80 35.94
CA ARG A 223 11.83 -3.08 35.83
C ARG A 223 12.58 -2.78 37.13
N ASP A 224 12.35 -1.62 37.73
CA ASP A 224 13.11 -1.15 38.89
C ASP A 224 12.78 -1.93 40.17
N ARG A 225 11.67 -2.68 40.18
CA ARG A 225 11.29 -3.62 41.24
C ARG A 225 11.87 -5.03 41.04
N LEU A 226 12.43 -5.33 39.87
CA LEU A 226 13.10 -6.61 39.65
C LEU A 226 14.40 -6.72 40.47
N PRO A 227 14.77 -7.95 40.89
CA PRO A 227 16.09 -8.25 41.43
C PRO A 227 17.21 -7.76 40.49
N ALA A 228 18.32 -7.30 41.08
CA ALA A 228 19.39 -6.61 40.34
C ALA A 228 20.03 -7.49 39.24
N ASP A 229 20.10 -8.79 39.46
CA ASP A 229 20.66 -9.79 38.54
C ASP A 229 19.79 -10.05 37.30
N ILE A 230 18.51 -9.69 37.35
CA ILE A 230 17.57 -9.88 36.23
C ILE A 230 16.93 -8.56 35.75
N ARG A 231 17.34 -7.42 36.31
CA ARG A 231 16.80 -6.10 35.95
C ARG A 231 16.98 -5.78 34.47
N ASP A 232 18.12 -6.17 33.90
CA ASP A 232 18.47 -5.95 32.50
C ASP A 232 17.67 -6.84 31.53
N ARG A 233 16.78 -7.72 32.04
CA ARG A 233 15.81 -8.42 31.20
C ARG A 233 14.71 -7.51 30.66
N ILE A 234 14.49 -6.33 31.24
CA ILE A 234 13.59 -5.31 30.69
C ILE A 234 14.43 -4.09 30.32
N GLU A 235 14.72 -3.95 29.04
CA GLU A 235 15.39 -2.78 28.46
C GLU A 235 14.36 -1.82 27.91
N VAL A 236 14.52 -0.54 28.24
CA VAL A 236 13.60 0.53 27.83
C VAL A 236 14.40 1.64 27.18
N ALA A 237 13.93 2.11 26.03
CA ALA A 237 14.53 3.23 25.31
C ALA A 237 13.44 4.11 24.70
N THR A 238 13.82 5.31 24.25
CA THR A 238 12.96 6.22 23.50
C THR A 238 13.56 6.64 22.16
N TYR A 239 12.73 6.94 21.17
CA TYR A 239 13.15 7.50 19.87
C TYR A 239 12.26 8.68 19.48
N ASP A 240 12.77 9.59 18.64
CA ASP A 240 11.99 10.74 18.11
C ASP A 240 12.06 10.76 16.57
N GLN A 241 11.28 9.87 15.94
CA GLN A 241 11.15 9.80 14.48
C GLN A 241 9.68 9.60 14.09
N THR A 242 9.33 9.98 12.85
CA THR A 242 7.97 9.77 12.31
C THR A 242 7.56 8.31 12.42
N ILE A 243 6.46 8.07 13.12
CA ILE A 243 5.91 6.75 13.35
C ILE A 243 5.12 6.26 12.14
N ARG A 244 5.26 4.98 11.82
CA ARG A 244 4.58 4.34 10.66
C ARG A 244 3.78 3.11 11.04
N ALA A 245 4.33 2.33 11.97
CA ALA A 245 3.64 1.21 12.59
C ALA A 245 4.09 1.05 14.04
N ASN A 246 3.19 0.52 14.88
CA ASN A 246 3.57 -0.17 16.10
C ASN A 246 3.93 -1.61 15.71
N ILE A 247 5.11 -2.06 16.11
CA ILE A 247 5.63 -3.39 15.80
C ILE A 247 5.88 -4.10 17.13
N THR A 248 5.31 -5.29 17.29
CA THR A 248 5.60 -6.18 18.42
C THR A 248 6.05 -7.53 17.87
N LEU A 249 7.31 -7.89 18.10
CA LEU A 249 7.91 -9.16 17.74
C LEU A 249 7.98 -10.06 18.97
N ILE A 250 7.58 -11.32 18.82
CA ILE A 250 7.51 -12.30 19.90
C ILE A 250 8.23 -13.58 19.47
N ASN A 251 9.11 -14.09 20.33
CA ASN A 251 9.80 -15.39 20.20
C ASN A 251 10.47 -15.64 18.85
N ASP A 252 11.02 -14.60 18.23
CA ASP A 252 11.62 -14.60 16.88
C ASP A 252 10.76 -15.29 15.79
N SER A 253 9.43 -15.31 15.96
CA SER A 253 8.52 -16.12 15.14
C SER A 253 7.19 -15.44 14.82
N LEU A 254 6.73 -14.52 15.67
CA LEU A 254 5.48 -13.79 15.49
C LEU A 254 5.76 -12.29 15.44
N CYS A 255 5.08 -11.59 14.54
CA CYS A 255 5.12 -10.14 14.42
C CYS A 255 3.69 -9.60 14.33
N ILE A 256 3.35 -8.69 15.24
CA ILE A 256 2.13 -7.91 15.21
C ILE A 256 2.49 -6.51 14.69
N ALA A 257 1.98 -6.16 13.52
CA ALA A 257 2.22 -4.85 12.90
C ALA A 257 0.90 -4.05 12.83
N GLN A 258 0.86 -2.91 13.50
CA GLN A 258 -0.32 -2.04 13.55
C GLN A 258 0.02 -0.66 12.99
N HIS A 259 -0.45 -0.35 11.80
CA HIS A 259 -0.10 0.90 11.13
C HIS A 259 -0.68 2.13 11.84
N TYR A 260 0.01 3.26 11.71
CA TYR A 260 -0.53 4.56 12.04
C TYR A 260 -1.11 5.17 10.75
N LEU A 261 -2.43 5.24 10.67
CA LEU A 261 -3.11 5.83 9.52
C LEU A 261 -3.26 7.35 9.72
N PRO A 262 -3.18 8.15 8.65
CA PRO A 262 -3.51 9.57 8.71
C PRO A 262 -4.97 9.76 9.13
N HIS A 263 -5.26 10.75 9.99
CA HIS A 263 -6.61 11.14 10.40
C HIS A 263 -7.48 10.03 11.03
N ALA A 264 -6.86 8.92 11.46
CA ALA A 264 -7.53 7.85 12.18
C ALA A 264 -6.82 7.61 13.50
N ARG A 265 -7.60 7.40 14.55
CA ARG A 265 -7.07 7.04 15.87
C ARG A 265 -6.48 5.65 15.83
N GLY A 266 -5.44 5.42 16.62
CA GLY A 266 -4.77 4.12 16.66
C GLY A 266 -5.69 2.92 16.89
N VAL A 267 -6.82 3.07 17.60
CA VAL A 267 -7.78 1.98 17.84
C VAL A 267 -8.51 1.50 16.57
N GLU A 268 -8.68 2.40 15.59
CA GLU A 268 -9.32 2.13 14.31
C GLU A 268 -8.34 1.63 13.24
N SER A 269 -7.03 1.62 13.56
CA SER A 269 -6.00 1.14 12.64
C SER A 269 -6.04 -0.38 12.46
N PRO A 270 -5.75 -0.87 11.24
CA PRO A 270 -5.65 -2.30 10.98
C PRO A 270 -4.45 -2.92 11.67
N THR A 271 -4.58 -4.22 11.99
CA THR A 271 -3.51 -5.04 12.56
C THR A 271 -3.22 -6.22 11.64
N MET A 272 -1.94 -6.42 11.29
CA MET A 272 -1.48 -7.60 10.58
C MET A 272 -0.75 -8.52 11.55
N VAL A 273 -1.13 -9.80 11.53
CA VAL A 273 -0.47 -10.88 12.25
C VAL A 273 0.42 -11.61 11.26
N ILE A 274 1.72 -11.63 11.53
CA ILE A 274 2.74 -12.11 10.60
C ILE A 274 3.54 -13.21 11.28
N LYS A 275 3.57 -14.40 10.70
CA LYS A 275 4.38 -15.53 11.18
C LYS A 275 5.62 -15.68 10.32
N LYS A 276 6.78 -15.77 10.98
CA LYS A 276 8.06 -16.03 10.31
C LYS A 276 8.00 -17.39 9.62
N ARG A 277 7.91 -17.37 8.29
CA ARG A 277 7.86 -18.58 7.46
C ARG A 277 9.21 -18.98 6.89
N TRP A 278 10.08 -18.00 6.63
CA TRP A 278 11.39 -18.24 6.02
C TRP A 278 12.54 -17.79 6.95
N PRO A 279 13.71 -18.45 6.85
CA PRO A 279 14.86 -18.13 7.70
C PRO A 279 15.38 -16.69 7.56
N ALA A 280 15.30 -16.11 6.36
CA ALA A 280 15.91 -14.80 6.05
C ALA A 280 15.10 -13.93 5.08
N ALA A 281 13.82 -14.23 4.86
CA ALA A 281 12.95 -13.52 3.92
C ALA A 281 11.52 -13.36 4.46
N GLY A 282 10.75 -12.46 3.86
CA GLY A 282 9.37 -12.18 4.25
C GLY A 282 9.20 -10.93 5.12
N LEU A 283 7.95 -10.54 5.34
CA LEU A 283 7.52 -9.38 6.11
C LEU A 283 8.01 -9.42 7.56
N TYR A 284 8.13 -10.60 8.18
CA TYR A 284 8.70 -10.70 9.52
C TYR A 284 10.09 -10.05 9.57
N HIS A 285 10.96 -10.36 8.60
CA HIS A 285 12.31 -9.80 8.53
C HIS A 285 12.32 -8.31 8.17
N VAL A 286 11.34 -7.84 7.40
CA VAL A 286 11.16 -6.41 7.12
C VAL A 286 10.89 -5.65 8.41
N PHE A 287 9.87 -6.07 9.17
CA PHE A 287 9.52 -5.41 10.44
C PHE A 287 10.60 -5.61 11.52
N LYS A 288 11.27 -6.76 11.55
CA LYS A 288 12.44 -6.98 12.41
C LYS A 288 13.55 -5.99 12.10
N ARG A 289 13.90 -5.80 10.83
CA ARG A 289 14.91 -4.81 10.43
C ARG A 289 14.52 -3.41 10.86
N THR A 290 13.27 -3.00 10.66
CA THR A 290 12.77 -1.71 11.12
C THR A 290 12.90 -1.55 12.63
N PHE A 291 12.57 -2.58 13.42
CA PHE A 291 12.81 -2.56 14.86
C PHE A 291 14.30 -2.39 15.19
N ASP A 292 15.17 -3.20 14.58
CA ASP A 292 16.61 -3.19 14.87
C ASP A 292 17.25 -1.81 14.55
N GLU A 293 16.85 -1.19 13.42
CA GLU A 293 17.29 0.16 13.02
C GLU A 293 16.84 1.23 14.04
N LEU A 294 15.57 1.21 14.44
CA LEU A 294 15.02 2.15 15.43
C LEU A 294 15.64 1.95 16.81
N TRP A 295 15.84 0.70 17.22
CA TRP A 295 16.47 0.34 18.49
C TRP A 295 17.91 0.85 18.57
N SER A 296 18.69 0.65 17.51
CA SER A 296 20.08 1.12 17.45
C SER A 296 20.21 2.64 17.54
N GLY A 297 19.19 3.39 17.11
CA GLY A 297 19.14 4.85 17.23
C GLY A 297 18.45 5.37 18.49
N GLY A 298 17.93 4.48 19.34
CA GLY A 298 17.18 4.81 20.54
C GLY A 298 18.06 5.36 21.67
N GLN A 299 17.44 6.14 22.56
CA GLN A 299 18.04 6.66 23.78
C GLN A 299 17.59 5.82 24.98
N PRO A 300 18.48 5.08 25.66
CA PRO A 300 18.14 4.28 26.84
C PRO A 300 17.51 5.11 27.97
N ARG A 301 16.65 4.49 28.78
CA ARG A 301 15.97 5.08 29.94
C ARG A 301 16.19 4.29 31.22
#